data_AF-A0A0S8HE97-F1
#
_entry.id   AF-A0A0S8HE97-F1
#
_cell.length_a   1.000
_cell.length_b   1.000
_cell.length_c   1.000
_cell.angle_alpha   90.00
_cell.angle_beta   90.00
_cell.angle_gamma   90.00
#
_symmetry.space_group_name_H-M   'P 1'
#
loop_
_entity.id
_entity.type
_entity.pdbx_description
1 polymer ?
#
loop_
_entity_poly.entity_id
_entity_poly.type
_entity_poly.pdbx_seq_one_letter_code
_entity_poly.pdbx_strand_id
1 'polypeptide(L)'
;MCEIGKSAYRGPEVIYPQPFGIITSASEKEYPVDLSHFTILGTCRGAHGIEPDSDKALFENVDVKQKIGQDKSIKLKFPVVIPGLGSTNIAKNNWEGLAVGAALSGILITIGENVCGMDPDSTIKNGNVVHSPQLEQRVRLFQ
;
A
#
# COMPACT_ATOMS: atom_id res chain seq x y z
N MET A 1 3.63 -15.15 -31.81
CA MET A 1 2.88 -13.91 -32.07
C MET A 1 3.15 -12.95 -30.91
N CYS A 2 3.69 -11.76 -31.18
CA CYS A 2 3.99 -10.77 -30.13
C CYS A 2 2.70 -10.21 -29.51
N GLU A 3 2.80 -9.59 -28.33
CA GLU A 3 1.64 -9.03 -27.62
C GLU A 3 0.88 -8.01 -28.48
N ILE A 4 1.58 -7.17 -29.25
CA ILE A 4 0.97 -6.24 -30.22
C ILE A 4 0.11 -6.99 -31.26
N GLY A 5 0.60 -8.11 -31.78
CA GLY A 5 -0.14 -8.94 -32.73
C GLY A 5 -1.35 -9.63 -32.12
N LYS A 6 -1.25 -10.06 -30.85
CA LYS A 6 -2.39 -10.65 -30.12
C LYS A 6 -3.46 -9.61 -29.79
N SER A 7 -3.06 -8.41 -29.34
CA SER A 7 -3.98 -7.31 -29.05
C SER A 7 -4.67 -6.81 -30.32
N ALA A 8 -4.02 -6.84 -31.48
CA ALA A 8 -4.67 -6.51 -32.75
C ALA A 8 -5.82 -7.46 -33.13
N TYR A 9 -5.72 -8.75 -32.77
CA TYR A 9 -6.73 -9.76 -33.10
C TYR A 9 -7.80 -9.94 -32.02
N ARG A 10 -7.40 -9.93 -30.74
CA ARG A 10 -8.28 -10.23 -29.60
C ARG A 10 -8.74 -8.99 -28.82
N GLY A 11 -8.21 -7.81 -29.16
CA GLY A 11 -8.62 -6.52 -28.62
C GLY A 11 -8.77 -6.51 -27.10
N PRO A 12 -10.01 -6.32 -26.57
CA PRO A 12 -10.27 -6.22 -25.12
C PRO A 12 -9.88 -7.44 -24.29
N GLU A 13 -9.68 -8.61 -24.92
CA GLU A 13 -9.26 -9.81 -24.20
C GLU A 13 -7.75 -9.81 -23.89
N VAL A 14 -6.97 -8.93 -24.56
CA VAL A 14 -5.51 -8.82 -24.42
C VAL A 14 -5.14 -7.35 -24.17
N ILE A 15 -5.76 -6.76 -23.15
CA ILE A 15 -5.48 -5.38 -22.69
C ILE A 15 -4.13 -5.32 -21.96
N TYR A 16 -3.75 -6.39 -21.25
CA TYR A 16 -2.54 -6.41 -20.43
C TYR A 16 -1.46 -7.32 -21.02
N PRO A 17 -0.20 -6.83 -21.10
CA PRO A 17 0.91 -7.63 -21.57
C PRO A 17 1.15 -8.84 -20.63
N GLN A 18 1.41 -9.99 -21.22
CA GLN A 18 1.75 -11.20 -20.47
C GLN A 18 3.27 -11.37 -20.30
N PRO A 19 3.75 -11.86 -19.13
CA PRO A 19 2.97 -12.38 -18.01
C PRO A 19 2.48 -11.27 -17.05
N PHE A 20 1.17 -11.12 -16.95
CA PHE A 20 0.55 -10.13 -16.05
C PHE A 20 0.64 -10.60 -14.60
N GLY A 21 1.13 -9.73 -13.71
CA GLY A 21 1.19 -10.02 -12.27
C GLY A 21 2.46 -10.75 -11.80
N ILE A 22 3.52 -10.79 -12.63
CA ILE A 22 4.85 -11.26 -12.22
C ILE A 22 5.85 -10.10 -12.12
N ILE A 23 5.68 -9.06 -12.94
CA ILE A 23 6.54 -7.87 -12.94
C ILE A 23 5.89 -6.71 -12.19
N THR A 24 6.70 -5.99 -11.41
CA THR A 24 6.37 -4.67 -10.88
C THR A 24 7.15 -3.64 -11.68
N SER A 25 6.46 -2.77 -12.42
CA SER A 25 7.09 -1.66 -13.14
C SER A 25 6.72 -0.35 -12.45
N ALA A 26 7.69 0.55 -12.34
CA ALA A 26 7.45 1.90 -11.84
C ALA A 26 6.69 2.76 -12.86
N SER A 27 6.20 3.91 -12.42
CA SER A 27 5.64 4.94 -13.31
C SER A 27 6.76 5.53 -14.17
N GLU A 28 6.61 5.48 -15.50
CA GLU A 28 7.51 6.16 -16.46
C GLU A 28 7.12 7.63 -16.71
N LYS A 29 6.26 8.21 -15.85
CA LYS A 29 5.82 9.59 -16.02
C LYS A 29 6.93 10.55 -15.57
N GLU A 30 7.19 11.56 -16.39
CA GLU A 30 8.00 12.70 -15.99
C GLU A 30 7.15 13.61 -15.09
N TYR A 31 7.48 13.66 -13.81
CA TYR A 31 6.83 14.55 -12.86
C TYR A 31 7.59 15.88 -12.81
N PRO A 32 6.90 17.04 -12.80
CA PRO A 32 7.57 18.34 -12.78
C PRO A 32 8.37 18.60 -11.49
N VAL A 33 8.09 17.86 -10.43
CA VAL A 33 8.79 17.89 -9.13
C VAL A 33 8.83 16.47 -8.58
N ASP A 34 9.95 16.09 -7.98
CA ASP A 34 10.16 14.83 -7.28
C ASP A 34 10.95 15.04 -5.97
N LEU A 35 11.25 13.96 -5.25
CA LEU A 35 11.98 14.03 -3.98
C LEU A 35 13.44 14.50 -4.14
N SER A 36 14.03 14.48 -5.35
CA SER A 36 15.38 14.98 -5.58
C SER A 36 15.48 16.51 -5.47
N HIS A 37 14.35 17.20 -5.63
CA HIS A 37 14.25 18.66 -5.47
C HIS A 37 14.15 19.09 -3.99
N PHE A 38 14.02 18.14 -3.07
CA PHE A 38 13.84 18.40 -1.65
C PHE A 38 15.14 18.19 -0.87
N THR A 39 15.52 19.16 -0.04
CA THR A 39 16.67 19.06 0.86
C THR A 39 16.24 19.36 2.29
N ILE A 40 16.56 18.46 3.22
CA ILE A 40 16.33 18.66 4.65
C ILE A 40 17.60 19.29 5.25
N LEU A 41 17.49 20.54 5.70
CA LEU A 41 18.55 21.23 6.43
C LEU A 41 18.36 20.98 7.93
N GLY A 42 19.22 20.15 8.51
CA GLY A 42 19.23 19.90 9.96
C GLY A 42 19.72 21.11 10.77
N THR A 43 19.31 21.19 12.04
CA THR A 43 19.91 22.11 13.02
C THR A 43 21.02 21.40 13.80
N CYS A 44 22.13 22.10 14.06
CA CYS A 44 23.24 21.59 14.87
C CYS A 44 23.08 21.90 16.38
N ARG A 45 22.02 22.61 16.78
CA ARG A 45 21.75 22.97 18.18
C ARG A 45 20.27 22.81 18.53
N GLY A 46 20.05 22.43 19.78
CA GLY A 46 18.72 22.16 20.33
C GLY A 46 18.21 20.76 20.00
N ALA A 47 17.15 20.35 20.68
CA ALA A 47 16.41 19.12 20.43
C ALA A 47 14.91 19.45 20.46
N HIS A 48 14.14 18.78 19.62
CA HIS A 48 12.68 18.91 19.57
C HIS A 48 12.05 17.58 19.98
N GLY A 49 11.08 17.63 20.89
CA GLY A 49 10.38 16.44 21.39
C GLY A 49 11.10 15.69 22.51
N ILE A 50 12.34 16.05 22.84
CA ILE A 50 13.11 15.52 23.97
C ILE A 50 14.01 16.63 24.54
N GLU A 51 14.49 16.44 25.76
CA GLU A 51 15.45 17.34 26.40
C GLU A 51 16.76 17.43 25.58
N PRO A 52 17.31 18.63 25.35
CA PRO A 52 18.51 18.85 24.54
C PRO A 52 19.79 18.52 25.31
N ASP A 53 19.89 17.28 25.76
CA ASP A 53 21.01 16.71 26.51
C ASP A 53 21.58 15.52 25.74
N SER A 54 22.91 15.42 25.61
CA SER A 54 23.56 14.39 24.78
C SER A 54 23.34 12.96 25.28
N ASP A 55 23.08 12.77 26.58
CA ASP A 55 22.78 11.44 27.14
C ASP A 55 21.30 11.06 26.98
N LYS A 56 20.45 12.02 26.57
CA LYS A 56 19.00 11.83 26.37
C LYS A 56 18.59 11.87 24.90
N ALA A 57 19.12 12.81 24.11
CA ALA A 57 18.77 13.06 22.71
C ALA A 57 19.44 12.08 21.75
N LEU A 58 19.28 10.78 22.02
CA LEU A 58 19.79 9.68 21.21
C LEU A 58 18.77 9.26 20.14
N PHE A 59 19.24 8.70 19.03
CA PHE A 59 18.37 8.37 17.89
C PHE A 59 17.38 7.24 18.19
N GLU A 60 17.68 6.37 19.15
CA GLU A 60 16.79 5.30 19.59
C GLU A 60 15.56 5.83 20.34
N ASN A 61 15.64 7.05 20.87
CA ASN A 61 14.57 7.68 21.63
C ASN A 61 13.55 8.42 20.75
N VAL A 62 13.74 8.44 19.43
CA VAL A 62 12.82 9.09 18.49
C VAL A 62 11.47 8.36 18.48
N ASP A 63 10.39 9.06 18.89
CA ASP A 63 9.03 8.54 18.76
C ASP A 63 8.47 8.84 17.37
N VAL A 64 8.30 7.79 16.59
CA VAL A 64 7.74 7.83 15.23
C VAL A 64 6.26 7.44 15.18
N LYS A 65 5.62 7.22 16.33
CA LYS A 65 4.18 6.92 16.39
C LYS A 65 3.37 8.09 15.85
N GLN A 66 2.28 7.76 15.17
CA GLN A 66 1.36 8.77 14.63
C GLN A 66 -0.08 8.42 14.93
N LYS A 67 -0.94 9.43 14.82
CA LYS A 67 -2.40 9.25 14.86
C LYS A 67 -3.01 9.92 13.64
N ILE A 68 -3.82 9.16 12.90
CA ILE A 68 -4.47 9.64 11.67
C ILE A 68 -5.99 9.47 11.75
N GLY A 69 -6.69 10.01 10.75
CA GLY A 69 -8.16 10.09 10.73
C GLY A 69 -8.66 11.42 11.29
N GLN A 70 -9.91 11.78 10.96
CA GLN A 70 -10.52 13.04 11.37
C GLN A 70 -10.51 13.24 12.88
N ASP A 71 -10.74 12.17 13.63
CA ASP A 71 -10.78 12.13 15.10
C ASP A 71 -9.47 11.63 15.73
N LYS A 72 -8.43 11.35 14.93
CA LYS A 72 -7.14 10.78 15.37
C LYS A 72 -7.29 9.45 16.15
N SER A 73 -8.34 8.68 15.87
CA SER A 73 -8.59 7.38 16.51
C SER A 73 -7.61 6.29 16.07
N ILE A 74 -7.10 6.38 14.84
CA ILE A 74 -6.23 5.37 14.24
C ILE A 74 -4.78 5.62 14.67
N LYS A 75 -4.22 4.71 15.48
CA LYS A 75 -2.86 4.81 16.00
C LYS A 75 -1.91 3.96 15.16
N LEU A 76 -0.77 4.52 14.79
CA LEU A 76 0.31 3.86 14.05
C LEU A 76 1.57 3.80 14.91
N LYS A 77 2.28 2.67 14.85
CA LYS A 77 3.61 2.55 15.45
C LYS A 77 4.69 3.20 14.57
N PHE A 78 4.45 3.27 13.27
CA PHE A 78 5.36 3.82 12.28
C PHE A 78 4.57 4.63 11.24
N PRO A 79 5.07 5.78 10.73
CA PRO A 79 4.28 6.72 9.95
C PRO A 79 4.27 6.35 8.46
N VAL A 80 3.93 5.10 8.16
CA VAL A 80 3.81 4.58 6.79
C VAL A 80 2.42 3.98 6.60
N VAL A 81 1.90 4.10 5.39
CA VAL A 81 0.63 3.52 4.97
C VAL A 81 0.84 2.82 3.64
N ILE A 82 0.44 1.57 3.55
CA ILE A 82 0.34 0.86 2.28
C ILE A 82 -1.00 1.30 1.64
N PRO A 83 -0.97 1.97 0.47
CA PRO A 83 -2.16 2.53 -0.14
C PRO A 83 -3.11 1.42 -0.63
N GLY A 84 -4.31 1.81 -1.08
CA GLY A 84 -5.33 0.89 -1.59
C GLY A 84 -4.82 0.04 -2.74
N LEU A 85 -4.50 -1.24 -2.49
CA LEU A 85 -4.10 -2.16 -3.55
C LEU A 85 -5.34 -2.88 -4.09
N GLY A 86 -5.55 -2.76 -5.40
CA GLY A 86 -6.74 -3.26 -6.08
C GLY A 86 -6.78 -4.77 -6.33
N SER A 87 -7.61 -5.17 -7.29
CA SER A 87 -7.90 -6.56 -7.66
C SER A 87 -6.90 -7.19 -8.64
N THR A 88 -5.77 -6.55 -8.89
CA THR A 88 -4.77 -7.08 -9.82
C THR A 88 -4.04 -8.29 -9.22
N ASN A 89 -3.53 -9.17 -10.09
CA ASN A 89 -2.76 -10.34 -9.65
C ASN A 89 -1.52 -9.94 -8.85
N ILE A 90 -0.87 -8.81 -9.15
CA ILE A 90 0.31 -8.35 -8.41
C ILE A 90 -0.05 -8.07 -6.94
N ALA A 91 -1.20 -7.43 -6.69
CA ALA A 91 -1.67 -7.10 -5.35
C ALA A 91 -2.09 -8.37 -4.60
N LYS A 92 -2.80 -9.29 -5.26
CA LYS A 92 -3.22 -10.57 -4.68
C LYS A 92 -2.01 -11.43 -4.29
N ASN A 93 -1.06 -11.61 -5.20
CA ASN A 93 0.08 -12.51 -5.01
C ASN A 93 1.05 -12.03 -3.92
N ASN A 94 1.19 -10.72 -3.75
CA ASN A 94 2.07 -10.13 -2.72
C ASN A 94 1.32 -9.80 -1.41
N TRP A 95 0.01 -10.02 -1.34
CA TRP A 95 -0.80 -9.57 -0.21
C TRP A 95 -0.36 -10.14 1.12
N GLU A 96 0.00 -11.43 1.16
CA GLU A 96 0.41 -12.10 2.40
C GLU A 96 1.60 -11.40 3.06
N GLY A 97 2.67 -11.16 2.32
CA GLY A 97 3.85 -10.44 2.85
C GLY A 97 3.52 -9.02 3.27
N LEU A 98 2.68 -8.31 2.49
CA LEU A 98 2.30 -6.93 2.80
C LEU A 98 1.41 -6.84 4.04
N ALA A 99 0.40 -7.71 4.17
CA ALA A 99 -0.54 -7.70 5.28
C ALA A 99 0.13 -8.12 6.60
N VAL A 100 0.88 -9.22 6.58
CA VAL A 100 1.62 -9.70 7.77
C VAL A 100 2.69 -8.68 8.17
N GLY A 101 3.45 -8.16 7.20
CA GLY A 101 4.46 -7.13 7.45
C GLY A 101 3.87 -5.83 8.00
N ALA A 102 2.70 -5.42 7.49
CA ALA A 102 1.98 -4.25 7.98
C ALA A 102 1.52 -4.43 9.43
N ALA A 103 0.92 -5.58 9.74
CA ALA A 103 0.45 -5.92 11.07
C ALA A 103 1.59 -5.92 12.11
N LEU A 104 2.71 -6.60 11.78
CA LEU A 104 3.89 -6.65 12.63
C LEU A 104 4.50 -5.26 12.86
N SER A 105 4.59 -4.45 11.80
CA SER A 105 5.17 -3.10 11.86
C SER A 105 4.25 -2.08 12.53
N GLY A 106 2.97 -2.43 12.76
CA GLY A 106 1.96 -1.53 13.31
C GLY A 106 1.64 -0.36 12.37
N ILE A 107 1.58 -0.65 11.07
CA ILE A 107 1.19 0.29 10.01
C ILE A 107 -0.14 -0.12 9.38
N LEU A 108 -0.73 0.78 8.59
CA LEU A 108 -1.96 0.50 7.87
C LEU A 108 -1.69 -0.12 6.50
N ILE A 109 -2.62 -0.95 6.07
CA ILE A 109 -2.77 -1.41 4.69
C ILE A 109 -4.23 -1.26 4.27
N THR A 110 -4.45 -0.71 3.08
CA THR A 110 -5.80 -0.48 2.56
C THR A 110 -6.14 -1.52 1.49
N ILE A 111 -7.29 -2.17 1.64
CA ILE A 111 -7.88 -3.04 0.61
C ILE A 111 -8.53 -2.16 -0.45
N GLY A 112 -8.17 -2.34 -1.71
CA GLY A 112 -8.70 -1.55 -2.81
C GLY A 112 -10.20 -1.78 -3.05
N GLU A 113 -10.88 -0.74 -3.56
CA GLU A 113 -12.33 -0.67 -3.71
C GLU A 113 -12.95 -1.81 -4.54
N ASN A 114 -12.24 -2.28 -5.57
CA ASN A 114 -12.76 -3.24 -6.55
C ASN A 114 -12.48 -4.71 -6.19
N VAL A 115 -11.83 -4.99 -5.04
CA VAL A 115 -11.43 -6.36 -4.67
C VAL A 115 -12.64 -7.30 -4.64
N CYS A 116 -13.72 -6.92 -3.97
CA CYS A 116 -14.90 -7.77 -3.85
C CYS A 116 -15.66 -7.91 -5.18
N GLY A 117 -15.76 -6.83 -5.97
CA GLY A 117 -16.49 -6.83 -7.24
C GLY A 117 -15.80 -7.64 -8.35
N MET A 118 -14.48 -7.81 -8.25
CA MET A 118 -13.67 -8.58 -9.19
C MET A 118 -13.36 -9.99 -8.71
N ASP A 119 -13.82 -10.36 -7.51
CA ASP A 119 -13.65 -11.69 -6.96
C ASP A 119 -14.73 -12.61 -7.53
N PRO A 120 -14.38 -13.61 -8.37
CA PRO A 120 -15.37 -14.47 -9.05
C PRO A 120 -16.23 -15.28 -8.09
N ASP A 121 -15.71 -15.53 -6.90
CA ASP A 121 -16.36 -16.31 -5.85
C ASP A 121 -17.15 -15.42 -4.85
N SER A 122 -17.27 -14.12 -5.14
CA SER A 122 -18.08 -13.22 -4.34
C SER A 122 -19.57 -13.51 -4.48
N THR A 123 -20.27 -13.54 -3.35
CA THR A 123 -21.73 -13.53 -3.30
C THR A 123 -22.23 -12.10 -3.15
N ILE A 124 -22.91 -11.58 -4.17
CA ILE A 124 -23.50 -10.23 -4.17
C ILE A 124 -25.03 -10.37 -4.22
N LYS A 125 -25.75 -9.74 -3.28
CA LYS A 125 -27.22 -9.72 -3.23
C LYS A 125 -27.72 -8.30 -3.11
N ASN A 126 -28.66 -7.90 -3.96
CA ASN A 126 -29.26 -6.56 -3.96
C ASN A 126 -28.21 -5.44 -3.96
N GLY A 127 -27.13 -5.60 -4.75
CA GLY A 127 -26.03 -4.63 -4.83
C GLY A 127 -25.05 -4.62 -3.66
N ASN A 128 -25.22 -5.49 -2.66
CA ASN A 128 -24.34 -5.58 -1.49
C ASN A 128 -23.51 -6.86 -1.51
N VAL A 129 -22.23 -6.75 -1.13
CA VAL A 129 -21.34 -7.89 -0.94
C VAL A 129 -21.75 -8.64 0.33
N VAL A 130 -22.21 -9.88 0.19
CA VAL A 130 -22.56 -10.77 1.30
C VAL A 130 -21.34 -11.56 1.75
N HIS A 131 -20.52 -12.02 0.80
CA HIS A 131 -19.32 -12.79 1.06
C HIS A 131 -18.32 -12.57 -0.08
N SER A 132 -17.04 -12.48 0.25
CA SER A 132 -15.93 -12.47 -0.71
C SER A 132 -14.76 -13.21 -0.05
N PRO A 133 -14.39 -14.41 -0.54
CA PRO A 133 -13.22 -15.13 -0.06
C PRO A 133 -11.96 -14.27 -0.10
N GLN A 134 -11.84 -13.42 -1.14
CA GLN A 134 -10.72 -12.51 -1.26
C GLN A 134 -10.69 -11.40 -0.22
N LEU A 135 -11.83 -10.85 0.19
CA LEU A 135 -11.87 -9.88 1.29
C LEU A 135 -11.53 -10.55 2.62
N GLU A 136 -12.15 -11.71 2.89
CA GLU A 136 -11.95 -12.46 4.13
C GLU A 136 -10.48 -12.83 4.32
N GLN A 137 -9.85 -13.41 3.30
CA GLN A 137 -8.44 -13.79 3.35
C GLN A 137 -7.54 -12.57 3.65
N ARG A 138 -7.82 -11.42 3.03
CA ARG A 138 -7.01 -10.20 3.21
C ARG A 138 -7.10 -9.64 4.61
N VAL A 139 -8.29 -9.66 5.21
CA VAL A 139 -8.49 -9.25 6.61
C VAL A 139 -7.80 -10.24 7.55
N ARG A 140 -7.97 -11.56 7.31
CA ARG A 140 -7.38 -12.60 8.13
C ARG A 140 -5.85 -12.55 8.17
N LEU A 141 -5.20 -12.21 7.06
CA LEU A 141 -3.74 -12.12 6.99
C LEU A 141 -3.16 -10.91 7.75
N PHE A 142 -3.98 -9.91 8.08
CA PHE A 142 -3.56 -8.75 8.86
C PHE A 142 -3.76 -8.95 10.38
N GLN A 143 -4.63 -9.88 10.78
CA GLN A 143 -4.96 -10.13 12.20
C GLN A 143 -3.98 -11.13 12.82
#